data_AF-A0AAU8K4M0-F1
#
_entry.id   AF-A0AAU8K4M0-F1
#
_cell.length_a   1.000
_cell.length_b   1.000
_cell.length_c   1.000
_cell.angle_alpha   90.00
_cell.angle_beta   90.00
_cell.angle_gamma   90.00
#
_symmetry.space_group_name_H-M   'P 1'
#
loop_
_entity.id
_entity.type
_entity.pdbx_description
1 polymer ?
#
loop_
_entity_poly.entity_id
_entity_poly.type
_entity_poly.pdbx_seq_one_letter_code
_entity_poly.pdbx_strand_id
1 'polypeptide(L)'
;MTATADHGTLRVPRSINGIEQALTYEQRAGFYAELGPVEEADDREAVITSWWLRAMSAAYGPDRAGFRAAVQPVLGTTRVRPAEAAA
;
A
#
# COMPACT_ATOMS: atom_id res chain seq x y z
N MET A 1 2.91 15.48 17.27
CA MET A 1 1.60 15.85 16.71
C MET A 1 1.31 14.89 15.56
N THR A 2 0.53 13.85 15.81
CA THR A 2 0.22 12.76 14.87
C THR A 2 -0.96 13.21 14.00
N ALA A 3 -0.74 13.39 12.70
CA ALA A 3 -1.80 13.69 11.75
C ALA A 3 -2.65 12.43 11.54
N THR A 4 -3.76 12.35 12.27
CA THR A 4 -4.88 11.44 12.00
C THR A 4 -5.58 11.92 10.73
N ALA A 5 -5.23 11.34 9.58
CA ALA A 5 -6.04 11.45 8.38
C ALA A 5 -7.21 10.46 8.48
N ASP A 6 -8.31 10.94 9.04
CA ASP A 6 -9.63 10.32 8.90
C ASP A 6 -10.11 10.55 7.46
N HIS A 7 -9.79 9.62 6.55
CA HIS A 7 -10.30 9.61 5.18
C HIS A 7 -10.90 8.22 4.91
N GLY A 8 -12.23 8.09 4.92
CA GLY A 8 -13.02 6.93 4.44
C GLY A 8 -12.33 5.57 4.64
N THR A 9 -12.44 5.03 5.85
CA THR A 9 -11.47 4.14 6.51
C THR A 9 -11.12 2.89 5.70
N LEU A 10 -10.08 2.97 4.85
CA LEU A 10 -9.38 1.78 4.36
C LEU A 10 -8.97 0.95 5.58
N ARG A 11 -9.25 -0.35 5.55
CA ARG A 11 -8.91 -1.25 6.67
C ARG A 11 -7.41 -1.26 7.00
N VAL A 12 -6.58 -0.94 6.01
CA VAL A 12 -5.14 -0.74 6.16
C VAL A 12 -4.76 0.61 5.54
N PRO A 13 -4.25 1.58 6.33
CA PRO A 13 -3.75 2.84 5.78
C PRO A 13 -2.54 2.60 4.87
N ARG A 14 -2.47 3.30 3.73
CA ARG A 14 -1.36 3.19 2.75
C ARG A 14 -0.14 4.04 3.15
N SER A 15 0.26 3.96 4.41
CA SER A 15 1.51 4.53 4.91
C SER A 15 2.41 3.40 5.39
N ILE A 16 3.73 3.62 5.44
CA ILE A 16 4.68 2.61 5.95
C ILE A 16 4.25 2.13 7.34
N ASN A 17 3.92 3.06 8.25
CA ASN A 17 3.41 2.74 9.59
C ASN A 17 2.07 1.98 9.54
N GLY A 18 1.11 2.42 8.73
CA GLY A 18 -0.17 1.74 8.60
C GLY A 18 -0.06 0.30 8.09
N ILE A 19 0.85 0.07 7.13
CA ILE A 19 1.12 -1.25 6.58
C ILE A 19 1.82 -2.12 7.62
N GLU A 20 2.88 -1.66 8.28
CA GLU A 20 3.57 -2.48 9.29
C GLU A 20 2.63 -2.93 10.41
N GLN A 21 1.71 -2.07 10.85
CA GLN A 21 0.79 -2.42 11.94
C GLN A 21 -0.17 -3.53 11.54
N ALA A 22 -0.50 -3.64 10.25
CA ALA A 22 -1.36 -4.69 9.71
C ALA A 22 -0.62 -6.01 9.39
N LEU A 23 0.71 -6.02 9.41
CA LEU A 23 1.53 -7.19 9.12
C LEU A 23 1.90 -7.98 10.38
N THR A 24 2.08 -9.30 10.22
CA THR A 24 2.69 -10.14 11.26
C THR A 24 4.18 -9.81 11.44
N TYR A 25 4.79 -10.24 12.55
CA TYR A 25 6.21 -9.98 12.81
C TYR A 25 7.13 -10.43 11.66
N GLU A 26 6.94 -11.66 11.16
CA GLU A 26 7.73 -12.19 10.04
C GLU A 26 7.53 -11.39 8.75
N GLN A 27 6.29 -10.95 8.50
CA GLN A 27 5.96 -10.12 7.34
C GLN A 27 6.56 -8.72 7.43
N ARG A 28 6.63 -8.13 8.63
CA ARG A 28 7.29 -6.83 8.86
C ARG A 28 8.77 -6.91 8.50
N ALA A 29 9.45 -7.99 8.91
CA ALA A 29 10.85 -8.20 8.54
C ALA A 29 11.03 -8.28 7.03
N GLY A 30 10.17 -9.01 6.32
CA GLY A 30 10.17 -9.07 4.86
C GLY A 30 9.90 -7.72 4.20
N PHE A 31 8.92 -6.96 4.71
CA PHE A 31 8.59 -5.63 4.20
C PHE A 31 9.79 -4.67 4.28
N TYR A 32 10.47 -4.63 5.42
CA TYR A 32 11.65 -3.79 5.59
C TYR A 32 12.86 -4.29 4.78
N ALA A 33 13.02 -5.60 4.61
CA ALA A 33 14.08 -6.17 3.79
C ALA A 33 13.92 -5.82 2.30
N GLU A 34 12.68 -5.77 1.80
CA GLU A 34 12.40 -5.36 0.42
C GLU A 34 12.43 -3.84 0.24
N LEU A 35 11.99 -3.05 1.23
CA LEU A 35 11.93 -1.59 1.13
C LEU A 35 13.31 -0.92 1.33
N GLY A 36 14.15 -1.49 2.21
CA GLY A 36 15.43 -0.92 2.60
C GLY A 36 16.41 -0.64 1.46
N PRO A 37 16.65 -1.57 0.52
CA PRO A 37 17.61 -1.38 -0.56
C PRO A 37 17.08 -0.57 -1.75
N VAL A 38 15.80 -0.17 -1.75
CA VAL A 38 15.17 0.50 -2.91
C VAL A 38 15.33 2.01 -2.80
N GLU A 39 16.18 2.56 -3.65
CA GLU A 39 16.45 4.00 -3.71
C GLU A 39 15.48 4.74 -4.64
N GLU A 40 15.09 4.10 -5.75
CA GLU A 40 14.21 4.67 -6.76
C GLU A 40 12.78 4.84 -6.23
N ALA A 41 12.24 6.06 -6.36
CA ALA A 41 10.95 6.41 -5.77
C ALA A 41 9.79 5.58 -6.35
N ASP A 42 9.81 5.30 -7.66
CA ASP A 42 8.75 4.53 -8.31
C ASP A 42 8.81 3.04 -7.93
N ASP A 43 10.01 2.47 -7.80
CA ASP A 43 10.19 1.10 -7.30
C ASP A 43 9.78 1.00 -5.83
N ARG A 44 10.08 2.03 -5.03
CA ARG A 44 9.68 2.12 -3.63
C ARG A 44 8.15 2.15 -3.51
N GLU A 45 7.49 2.93 -4.34
CA GLU A 45 6.02 2.96 -4.41
C GLU A 45 5.44 1.62 -4.86
N ALA A 46 6.10 0.90 -5.78
CA ALA A 46 5.69 -0.43 -6.19
C ALA A 46 5.76 -1.44 -5.03
N VAL A 47 6.84 -1.43 -4.25
CA VAL A 47 6.99 -2.26 -3.03
C VAL A 47 5.90 -1.91 -2.02
N ILE A 48 5.69 -0.62 -1.71
CA ILE A 48 4.63 -0.17 -0.80
C ILE A 48 3.25 -0.64 -1.27
N THR A 49 2.97 -0.57 -2.57
CA THR A 49 1.70 -1.01 -3.15
C THR A 49 1.49 -2.50 -3.01
N SER A 50 2.52 -3.30 -3.32
CA SER A 50 2.51 -4.76 -3.19
C SER A 50 2.17 -5.19 -1.75
N TRP A 51 2.92 -4.64 -0.78
CA TRP A 51 2.73 -4.97 0.63
C TRP A 51 1.40 -4.48 1.19
N TRP A 52 0.94 -3.31 0.74
CA TRP A 52 -0.40 -2.82 1.08
C TRP A 52 -1.51 -3.73 0.55
N LEU A 53 -1.44 -4.20 -0.70
CA LEU A 53 -2.42 -5.13 -1.27
C LEU A 53 -2.45 -6.46 -0.50
N ARG A 54 -1.28 -6.95 -0.07
CA ARG A 54 -1.17 -8.15 0.77
C ARG A 54 -1.87 -7.94 2.12
N ALA A 55 -1.59 -6.84 2.81
CA ALA A 55 -2.19 -6.50 4.09
C ALA A 55 -3.72 -6.31 3.96
N MET A 56 -4.18 -5.62 2.92
CA MET A 56 -5.61 -5.47 2.62
C MET A 56 -6.26 -6.83 2.32
N SER A 57 -5.64 -7.70 1.53
CA SER A 57 -6.19 -9.03 1.27
C SER A 57 -6.34 -9.85 2.56
N ALA A 58 -5.39 -9.72 3.51
CA ALA A 58 -5.50 -10.36 4.81
C ALA A 58 -6.64 -9.77 5.65
N ALA A 59 -6.77 -8.44 5.69
CA ALA A 59 -7.81 -7.73 6.45
C ALA A 59 -9.24 -7.97 5.95
N TYR A 60 -9.42 -8.34 4.68
CA TYR A 60 -10.72 -8.70 4.10
C TYR A 60 -11.01 -10.22 4.13
N GLY A 61 -9.99 -11.06 4.28
CA GLY A 61 -10.14 -12.52 4.35
C GLY A 61 -10.93 -13.08 3.16
N PRO A 62 -12.10 -13.71 3.37
CA PRO A 62 -12.91 -14.29 2.29
C PRO A 62 -13.68 -13.24 1.46
N ASP A 63 -13.81 -12.00 1.92
CA ASP A 63 -14.57 -10.95 1.24
C ASP A 63 -13.79 -10.38 0.03
N ARG A 64 -13.79 -11.13 -1.06
CA ARG A 64 -13.11 -10.75 -2.32
C ARG A 64 -13.75 -9.55 -3.00
N ALA A 65 -15.06 -9.37 -2.85
CA ALA A 65 -15.78 -8.26 -3.48
C ALA A 65 -15.46 -6.94 -2.77
N GLY A 66 -15.50 -6.92 -1.44
CA GLY A 66 -15.11 -5.77 -0.63
C GLY A 66 -13.64 -5.40 -0.82
N PHE A 67 -12.75 -6.40 -0.87
CA PHE A 67 -11.33 -6.16 -1.19
C PHE A 67 -11.18 -5.46 -2.55
N ARG A 68 -11.80 -5.98 -3.61
CA ARG A 68 -11.71 -5.39 -4.96
C ARG A 68 -12.25 -3.97 -4.99
N ALA A 69 -13.41 -3.72 -4.38
CA ALA A 69 -14.01 -2.39 -4.32
C ALA A 69 -13.09 -1.39 -3.59
N ALA A 70 -12.43 -1.81 -2.52
CA ALA A 70 -11.54 -0.95 -1.74
C ALA A 70 -10.21 -0.62 -2.45
N VAL A 71 -9.64 -1.56 -3.22
CA VAL A 71 -8.34 -1.36 -3.88
C VAL A 71 -8.42 -0.67 -5.24
N GLN A 72 -9.54 -0.81 -5.96
CA GLN A 72 -9.69 -0.26 -7.31
C GLN A 72 -9.42 1.25 -7.42
N PRO A 73 -9.92 2.13 -6.53
CA PRO A 73 -9.65 3.57 -6.62
C PRO A 73 -8.15 3.89 -6.49
N VAL A 74 -7.44 3.15 -5.63
CA VAL A 74 -6.01 3.34 -5.38
C VAL A 74 -5.18 2.91 -6.59
N LEU A 75 -5.51 1.76 -7.18
CA LEU A 75 -4.81 1.25 -8.37
C LEU A 75 -5.14 2.04 -9.65
N GLY A 76 -6.36 2.59 -9.73
CA GLY A 76 -6.75 3.49 -10.81
C GLY A 76 -5.93 4.79 -10.81
N THR A 77 -5.63 5.33 -9.63
CA THR A 77 -4.83 6.56 -9.47
C THR A 77 -3.38 6.35 -9.90
N THR A 78 -2.78 5.19 -9.61
CA THR A 78 -1.39 4.89 -10.02
C THR A 78 -1.22 4.84 -11.55
N ARG A 79 -2.25 4.47 -12.32
CA ARG A 79 -2.18 4.47 -13.80
C ARG A 79 -2.28 5.85 -14.45
N VAL A 80 -2.72 6.87 -13.71
CA VAL A 80 -2.95 8.23 -14.25
C VAL A 80 -1.67 9.08 -14.28
N ARG A 81 -0.51 8.57 -13.85
CA ARG A 81 0.81 9.13 -14.23
C ARG A 81 1.46 8.38 -15.41
N PRO A 82 1.00 8.51 -16.67
CA PRO A 82 1.86 8.29 -17.83
C PRO A 82 2.43 9.62 -18.32
N ALA A 83 3.76 9.73 -18.30
CA ALA A 83 4.54 10.55 -19.23
C ALA A 83 4.13 12.03 -19.44
N GLU A 84 4.42 12.91 -18.48
CA GLU A 84 4.68 14.32 -18.77
C GLU A 84 6.13 14.65 -18.39
N ALA A 85 7.08 14.08 -19.13
CA ALA A 85 8.49 14.46 -19.10
C ALA A 85 9.13 14.14 -20.46
N ALA A 86 8.62 14.80 -21.50
CA ALA A 86 9.29 14.92 -22.78
C ALA A 86 8.89 16.25 -23.41
N ALA A 87 9.63 17.31 -23.07
CA ALA A 87 9.67 18.56 -23.80
C ALA A 87 11.10 19.11 -23.71
#